data_AF-A0A934FMI1-F1
#
_entry.id   AF-A0A934FMI1-F1
#
_cell.length_a   1.000
_cell.length_b   1.000
_cell.length_c   1.000
_cell.angle_alpha   90.00
_cell.angle_beta   90.00
_cell.angle_gamma   90.00
#
_symmetry.space_group_name_H-M   'P 1'
#
loop_
_entity.id
_entity.type
_entity.pdbx_description
1 polymer ?
#
loop_
_entity_poly.entity_id
_entity_poly.type
_entity_poly.pdbx_seq_one_letter_code
_entity_poly.pdbx_strand_id
1 'polypeptide(L)'
;MKHFFLALTLWSFVIGTSSFAAVQPGGDLPARLAGYLEQHRVRAEKPAGALEKFKETVAVVERRPDPPASFEYFIFGIHLHRAGLLAPEQAKRWEEMLARQSPVRRRWHDERNLVRCLFERARWDYALADDAHAALVKCELERWLDLRMAWMFEEEIASHRFCRDAWQILTEEQRRKILAGEWDGHVKKSTGHSYESWADRIVTRALGKPQDKVAFDRTVAAQKAAYATPHERYTAAATRHRRVSFALDVNSEDMVIASWREVDRAFREIVQAEAEAIRALCRAGYASSPAEMAPKADQAKAAIWREALARFAAAQELAKFIGIISN
;
A
#
# COMPACT_ATOMS: atom_id res chain seq x y z
N MET A 1 -12.91 5.55 -10.06
CA MET A 1 -11.61 5.72 -9.36
C MET A 1 -10.48 5.88 -10.36
N LYS A 2 -10.23 7.12 -10.79
CA LYS A 2 -9.01 7.53 -11.51
C LYS A 2 -8.08 8.13 -10.44
N HIS A 3 -6.77 7.92 -10.55
CA HIS A 3 -5.72 8.51 -9.69
C HIS A 3 -5.52 7.90 -8.28
N PHE A 4 -4.86 6.74 -8.18
CA PHE A 4 -4.43 6.20 -6.87
C PHE A 4 -2.91 6.34 -6.59
N PHE A 5 -2.09 6.57 -7.64
CA PHE A 5 -0.73 7.12 -7.51
C PHE A 5 -0.56 8.50 -8.17
N LEU A 6 -1.66 9.07 -8.67
CA LEU A 6 -1.65 10.33 -9.45
C LEU A 6 -2.64 11.36 -8.92
N ALA A 7 -2.88 11.36 -7.60
CA ALA A 7 -3.51 12.46 -6.87
C ALA A 7 -2.46 13.13 -5.96
N LEU A 8 -1.22 13.18 -6.45
CA LEU A 8 -0.18 14.05 -5.97
C LEU A 8 -0.06 15.15 -7.04
N THR A 9 -1.11 15.97 -7.23
CA THR A 9 -1.07 17.26 -7.94
C THR A 9 -2.41 17.99 -7.87
N LEU A 10 -2.29 19.31 -7.64
CA LEU A 10 -3.20 20.41 -8.03
C LEU A 10 -4.37 20.72 -7.07
N TRP A 11 -4.12 21.53 -6.02
CA TRP A 11 -4.49 22.97 -6.01
C TRP A 11 -4.01 23.72 -4.76
N SER A 12 -3.55 24.95 -5.02
CA SER A 12 -3.46 26.14 -4.16
C SER A 12 -2.37 26.23 -3.07
N PHE A 13 -1.34 26.96 -3.46
CA PHE A 13 -0.53 27.85 -2.64
C PHE A 13 -1.40 28.91 -1.92
N VAL A 14 -0.89 29.38 -0.78
CA VAL A 14 -1.36 30.53 0.05
C VAL A 14 -2.64 30.31 0.85
N ILE A 15 -2.53 29.74 2.07
CA ILE A 15 -3.24 30.21 3.27
C ILE A 15 -2.36 29.94 4.50
N GLY A 16 -2.07 31.00 5.26
CA GLY A 16 -1.78 31.02 6.70
C GLY A 16 -0.73 30.06 7.26
N THR A 17 0.44 30.60 7.59
CA THR A 17 1.37 30.03 8.57
C THR A 17 0.71 30.02 9.96
N SER A 18 -0.21 29.08 10.19
CA SER A 18 -0.64 28.72 11.53
C SER A 18 0.31 27.64 12.02
N SER A 19 1.05 27.98 13.07
CA SER A 19 1.95 27.13 13.84
C SER A 19 1.33 25.75 14.16
N PHE A 20 1.50 24.79 13.25
CA PHE A 20 1.44 23.37 13.57
C PHE A 20 2.82 22.94 14.07
N ALA A 21 3.21 23.46 15.24
CA ALA A 21 4.08 22.72 16.14
C ALA A 21 3.26 21.50 16.61
N ALA A 22 3.12 20.52 15.73
CA ALA A 22 2.32 19.34 15.96
C ALA A 22 2.97 18.57 17.11
N VAL A 23 2.20 18.41 18.19
CA VAL A 23 2.46 17.53 19.33
C VAL A 23 3.06 16.23 18.79
N GLN A 24 4.36 16.05 18.98
CA GLN A 24 5.00 14.75 18.82
C GLN A 24 4.49 13.92 20.00
N PRO A 25 3.66 12.89 19.79
CA PRO A 25 3.17 12.09 20.90
C PRO A 25 4.37 11.50 21.65
N GLY A 26 4.44 11.73 22.96
CA GLY A 26 5.51 11.18 23.79
C GLY A 26 5.54 9.65 23.74
N GLY A 27 6.76 9.08 23.83
CA GLY A 27 7.01 7.63 23.89
C GLY A 27 7.34 6.98 22.54
N ASP A 28 7.60 5.67 22.59
CA ASP A 28 7.91 4.84 21.42
C ASP A 28 6.65 4.55 20.58
N LEU A 29 6.31 5.47 19.68
CA LEU A 29 5.10 5.41 18.86
C LEU A 29 5.00 4.12 18.02
N PRO A 30 6.07 3.63 17.35
CA PRO A 30 6.03 2.33 16.67
C PRO A 30 5.58 1.18 17.58
N ALA A 31 6.12 1.11 18.81
CA ALA A 31 5.74 0.05 19.76
C ALA A 31 4.27 0.17 20.21
N ARG A 32 3.79 1.40 20.44
CA ARG A 32 2.38 1.65 20.76
C ARG A 32 1.46 1.23 19.62
N LEU A 33 1.85 1.52 18.37
CA LEU A 33 1.11 1.10 17.19
C LEU A 33 1.12 -0.42 17.01
N ALA A 34 2.23 -1.10 17.28
CA ALA A 34 2.27 -2.56 17.29
C ALA A 34 1.25 -3.14 18.30
N GLY A 35 1.17 -2.55 19.50
CA GLY A 35 0.19 -2.93 20.52
C GLY A 35 -1.26 -2.65 20.10
N TYR A 36 -1.52 -1.51 19.46
CA TYR A 36 -2.83 -1.21 18.88
C TYR A 36 -3.20 -2.24 17.82
N LEU A 37 -2.29 -2.53 16.88
CA LEU A 37 -2.55 -3.51 15.82
C LEU A 37 -2.96 -4.85 16.41
N GLU A 38 -2.23 -5.35 17.40
CA GLU A 38 -2.50 -6.64 18.05
C GLU A 38 -3.92 -6.73 18.63
N GLN A 39 -4.42 -5.64 19.23
CA GLN A 39 -5.78 -5.58 19.78
C GLN A 39 -6.87 -5.54 18.70
N HIS A 40 -6.54 -5.08 17.49
CA HIS A 40 -7.49 -4.79 16.42
C HIS A 40 -7.36 -5.72 15.20
N ARG A 41 -6.47 -6.72 15.23
CA ARG A 41 -6.22 -7.65 14.12
C ARG A 41 -7.51 -8.37 13.68
N VAL A 42 -7.63 -8.59 12.37
CA VAL A 42 -8.69 -9.40 11.76
C VAL A 42 -8.46 -10.90 12.00
N ARG A 43 -7.22 -11.28 12.35
CA ARG A 43 -6.82 -12.68 12.55
C ARG A 43 -5.98 -12.85 13.81
N ALA A 44 -6.40 -13.78 14.67
CA ALA A 44 -5.51 -14.41 15.65
C ALA A 44 -4.54 -15.35 14.89
N GLU A 45 -3.23 -15.17 15.06
CA GLU A 45 -2.22 -15.81 14.23
C GLU A 45 -2.36 -17.34 14.19
N LYS A 46 -2.56 -17.89 12.97
CA LYS A 46 -2.18 -19.26 12.67
C LYS A 46 -1.12 -19.25 11.56
N PRO A 47 0.03 -19.91 11.75
CA PRO A 47 1.03 -19.99 10.69
C PRO A 47 0.46 -20.82 9.52
N ALA A 48 0.22 -20.17 8.38
CA ALA A 48 -0.25 -20.82 7.15
C ALA A 48 0.79 -21.77 6.51
N GLY A 49 2.03 -21.77 7.02
CA GLY A 49 3.15 -22.46 6.40
C GLY A 49 3.73 -21.71 5.21
N ALA A 50 4.47 -22.44 4.36
CA ALA A 50 5.03 -21.94 3.11
C ALA A 50 4.16 -22.38 1.92
N LEU A 51 4.25 -21.68 0.78
CA LEU A 51 3.36 -21.88 -0.36
C LEU A 51 3.49 -23.27 -0.99
N GLU A 52 4.64 -23.92 -0.81
CA GLU A 52 4.95 -25.28 -1.26
C GLU A 52 3.98 -26.33 -0.72
N LYS A 53 3.35 -26.07 0.44
CA LYS A 53 2.28 -26.94 0.97
C LYS A 53 1.08 -27.03 0.03
N PHE A 54 0.90 -26.05 -0.85
CA PHE A 54 -0.21 -25.93 -1.79
C PHE A 54 0.20 -26.19 -3.24
N LYS A 55 1.34 -26.87 -3.48
CA LYS A 55 1.93 -27.04 -4.83
C LYS A 55 0.96 -27.49 -5.92
N GLU A 56 0.02 -28.39 -5.61
CA GLU A 56 -0.96 -28.90 -6.57
C GLU A 56 -1.99 -27.83 -6.94
N THR A 57 -2.56 -27.14 -5.94
CA THR A 57 -3.48 -26.02 -6.15
C THR A 57 -2.78 -24.85 -6.84
N VAL A 58 -1.55 -24.54 -6.47
CA VAL A 58 -0.72 -23.50 -7.12
C VAL A 58 -0.52 -23.84 -8.59
N ALA A 59 -0.22 -25.09 -8.94
CA ALA A 59 -0.08 -25.51 -10.34
C ALA A 59 -1.39 -25.33 -11.15
N VAL A 60 -2.55 -25.53 -10.54
CA VAL A 60 -3.86 -25.25 -11.18
C VAL A 60 -4.04 -23.74 -11.40
N VAL A 61 -3.72 -22.92 -10.39
CA VAL A 61 -3.85 -21.46 -10.44
C VAL A 61 -2.88 -20.85 -11.47
N GLU A 62 -1.64 -21.32 -11.53
CA GLU A 62 -0.61 -20.79 -12.43
C GLU A 62 -0.89 -21.10 -13.91
N ARG A 63 -1.70 -22.12 -14.22
CA ARG A 63 -2.17 -22.40 -15.59
C ARG A 63 -3.27 -21.46 -16.07
N ARG A 64 -3.90 -20.70 -15.17
CA ARG A 64 -4.93 -19.72 -15.53
C ARG A 64 -4.29 -18.45 -16.10
N PRO A 65 -4.97 -17.73 -17.01
CA PRO A 65 -4.56 -16.40 -17.40
C PRO A 65 -4.40 -15.49 -16.18
N ASP A 66 -3.48 -14.52 -16.28
CA ASP A 66 -3.41 -13.45 -15.27
C ASP A 66 -4.71 -12.64 -15.32
N PRO A 67 -5.45 -12.52 -14.22
CA PRO A 67 -6.72 -11.80 -14.24
C PRO A 67 -6.47 -10.30 -14.52
N PRO A 68 -7.32 -9.66 -15.34
CA PRO A 68 -7.13 -8.25 -15.74
C PRO A 68 -7.34 -7.25 -14.59
N ALA A 69 -7.90 -7.70 -13.45
CA ALA A 69 -8.13 -6.92 -12.25
C ALA A 69 -8.23 -7.86 -11.03
N SER A 70 -8.10 -7.31 -9.81
CA SER A 70 -8.47 -8.06 -8.60
C SER A 70 -9.97 -8.33 -8.55
N PHE A 71 -10.37 -9.41 -7.86
CA PHE A 71 -11.78 -9.80 -7.76
C PHE A 71 -12.66 -8.70 -7.15
N GLU A 72 -12.11 -7.85 -6.28
CA GLU A 72 -12.83 -6.72 -5.71
C GLU A 72 -13.45 -5.77 -6.74
N TYR A 73 -12.80 -5.59 -7.89
CA TYR A 73 -13.35 -4.76 -8.96
C TYR A 73 -14.62 -5.37 -9.56
N PHE A 74 -14.72 -6.71 -9.59
CA PHE A 74 -15.95 -7.41 -9.96
C PHE A 74 -17.04 -7.13 -8.94
N ILE A 75 -16.73 -7.05 -7.65
CA ILE A 75 -17.74 -6.83 -6.61
C ILE A 75 -18.52 -5.52 -6.85
N PHE A 76 -17.78 -4.43 -7.07
CA PHE A 76 -18.39 -3.13 -7.35
C PHE A 76 -18.92 -3.02 -8.78
N GLY A 77 -18.28 -3.67 -9.75
CA GLY A 77 -18.74 -3.73 -11.13
C GLY A 77 -20.12 -4.38 -11.24
N ILE A 78 -20.31 -5.52 -10.57
CA ILE A 78 -21.58 -6.27 -10.51
C ILE A 78 -22.66 -5.42 -9.83
N HIS A 79 -22.36 -4.81 -8.68
CA HIS A 79 -23.32 -4.00 -7.93
C HIS A 79 -23.84 -2.79 -8.73
N LEU A 80 -22.96 -2.14 -9.50
CA LEU A 80 -23.28 -0.94 -10.28
C LEU A 80 -23.78 -1.28 -11.70
N HIS A 81 -23.91 -2.56 -12.06
CA HIS A 81 -24.21 -2.95 -13.43
C HIS A 81 -25.68 -2.77 -13.79
N ARG A 82 -25.94 -2.01 -14.86
CA ARG A 82 -27.31 -1.69 -15.33
C ARG A 82 -28.12 -2.89 -15.81
N ALA A 83 -27.48 -3.98 -16.19
CA ALA A 83 -28.18 -5.16 -16.71
C ALA A 83 -28.77 -6.09 -15.64
N GLY A 84 -28.63 -5.79 -14.35
CA GLY A 84 -29.18 -6.64 -13.28
C GLY A 84 -28.55 -8.03 -13.28
N LEU A 85 -27.22 -8.10 -13.12
CA LEU A 85 -26.47 -9.37 -13.17
C LEU A 85 -26.81 -10.34 -12.02
N LEU A 86 -27.49 -9.84 -10.98
CA LEU A 86 -27.90 -10.58 -9.80
C LEU A 86 -29.42 -10.72 -9.80
N ALA A 87 -29.92 -11.90 -9.44
CA ALA A 87 -31.33 -12.08 -9.12
C ALA A 87 -31.71 -11.23 -7.89
N PRO A 88 -32.99 -10.87 -7.69
CA PRO A 88 -33.41 -9.97 -6.59
C PRO A 88 -32.90 -10.39 -5.20
N GLU A 89 -32.97 -11.68 -4.88
CA GLU A 89 -32.48 -12.20 -3.60
C GLU A 89 -30.96 -12.17 -3.46
N GLN A 90 -30.22 -12.36 -4.57
CA GLN A 90 -28.78 -12.18 -4.59
C GLN A 90 -28.42 -10.70 -4.39
N ALA A 91 -29.14 -9.79 -5.03
CA ALA A 91 -28.92 -8.35 -4.90
C ALA A 91 -29.10 -7.89 -3.45
N LYS A 92 -30.17 -8.34 -2.78
CA LYS A 92 -30.39 -8.07 -1.35
C LYS A 92 -29.23 -8.56 -0.48
N ARG A 93 -28.82 -9.82 -0.63
CA ARG A 93 -27.65 -10.39 0.10
C ARG A 93 -26.36 -9.63 -0.20
N TRP A 94 -26.21 -9.14 -1.42
CA TRP A 94 -25.06 -8.35 -1.86
C TRP A 94 -25.01 -6.99 -1.17
N GLU A 95 -26.13 -6.30 -1.08
CA GLU A 95 -26.26 -5.02 -0.36
C GLU A 95 -25.97 -5.19 1.14
N GLU A 96 -26.52 -6.23 1.77
CA GLU A 96 -26.25 -6.55 3.17
C GLU A 96 -24.76 -6.83 3.41
N MET A 97 -24.11 -7.58 2.51
CA MET A 97 -22.67 -7.81 2.56
C MET A 97 -21.89 -6.50 2.40
N LEU A 98 -22.25 -5.65 1.44
CA LEU A 98 -21.58 -4.35 1.23
C LEU A 98 -21.71 -3.45 2.45
N ALA A 99 -22.90 -3.38 3.07
CA ALA A 99 -23.12 -2.59 4.28
C ALA A 99 -22.26 -3.07 5.45
N ARG A 100 -22.09 -4.39 5.61
CA ARG A 100 -21.26 -4.99 6.66
C ARG A 100 -19.75 -4.82 6.41
N GLN A 101 -19.30 -5.07 5.18
CA GLN A 101 -17.87 -5.23 4.88
C GLN A 101 -17.18 -3.92 4.43
N SER A 102 -17.92 -3.00 3.81
CA SER A 102 -17.33 -1.74 3.29
C SER A 102 -16.72 -0.85 4.38
N PRO A 103 -17.34 -0.67 5.57
CA PRO A 103 -16.74 0.10 6.65
C PRO A 103 -15.42 -0.49 7.14
N VAL A 104 -15.37 -1.82 7.31
CA VAL A 104 -14.16 -2.54 7.76
C VAL A 104 -13.01 -2.35 6.76
N ARG A 105 -13.29 -2.55 5.46
CA ARG A 105 -12.29 -2.35 4.40
C ARG A 105 -11.80 -0.91 4.33
N ARG A 106 -12.70 0.07 4.44
CA ARG A 106 -12.34 1.48 4.44
C ARG A 106 -11.45 1.83 5.62
N ARG A 107 -11.75 1.30 6.81
CA ARG A 107 -10.91 1.46 8.01
C ARG A 107 -9.48 0.98 7.74
N TRP A 108 -9.32 -0.29 7.33
CA TRP A 108 -7.99 -0.86 7.09
C TRP A 108 -7.20 -0.12 6.01
N HIS A 109 -7.87 0.24 4.91
CA HIS A 109 -7.27 1.03 3.85
C HIS A 109 -6.73 2.38 4.37
N ASP A 110 -7.54 3.10 5.13
CA ASP A 110 -7.21 4.43 5.65
C ASP A 110 -6.13 4.35 6.74
N GLU A 111 -6.22 3.37 7.65
CA GLU A 111 -5.20 3.15 8.67
C GLU A 111 -3.86 2.74 8.06
N ARG A 112 -3.84 1.81 7.10
CA ARG A 112 -2.64 1.45 6.34
C ARG A 112 -2.02 2.69 5.70
N ASN A 113 -2.82 3.55 5.09
CA ASN A 113 -2.30 4.77 4.48
C ASN A 113 -1.76 5.78 5.50
N LEU A 114 -2.35 5.86 6.70
CA LEU A 114 -1.84 6.68 7.78
C LEU A 114 -0.47 6.17 8.27
N VAL A 115 -0.31 4.86 8.46
CA VAL A 115 0.98 4.23 8.80
C VAL A 115 1.99 4.41 7.67
N ARG A 116 1.56 4.29 6.40
CA ARG A 116 2.40 4.62 5.24
C ARG A 116 2.91 6.07 5.35
N CYS A 117 2.06 7.04 5.67
CA CYS A 117 2.48 8.44 5.83
C CYS A 117 3.54 8.62 6.95
N LEU A 118 3.47 7.84 8.04
CA LEU A 118 4.50 7.84 9.09
C LEU A 118 5.82 7.24 8.58
N PHE A 119 5.76 6.11 7.87
CA PHE A 119 6.92 5.54 7.17
C PHE A 119 7.57 6.55 6.21
N GLU A 120 6.77 7.25 5.42
CA GLU A 120 7.27 8.27 4.47
C GLU A 120 7.98 9.43 5.17
N ARG A 121 7.57 9.79 6.39
CA ARG A 121 8.28 10.79 7.19
C ARG A 121 9.61 10.27 7.71
N ALA A 122 9.64 9.06 8.27
CA ALA A 122 10.88 8.41 8.70
C ALA A 122 11.87 8.22 7.54
N ARG A 123 11.37 8.02 6.31
CA ARG A 123 12.19 7.93 5.10
C ARG A 123 12.92 9.24 4.79
N TRP A 124 12.27 10.38 5.01
CA TRP A 124 12.93 11.69 4.88
C TRP A 124 13.97 11.91 5.97
N ASP A 125 13.70 11.47 7.20
CA ASP A 125 14.68 11.54 8.28
C ASP A 125 15.92 10.68 7.94
N TYR A 126 15.72 9.48 7.38
CA TYR A 126 16.82 8.64 6.87
C TYR A 126 17.58 9.30 5.72
N ALA A 127 16.88 9.91 4.77
CA ALA A 127 17.50 10.58 3.63
C ALA A 127 18.45 11.72 4.05
N LEU A 128 18.12 12.42 5.14
CA LEU A 128 18.87 13.57 5.64
C LEU A 128 19.88 13.25 6.74
N ALA A 129 19.84 12.05 7.31
CA ALA A 129 20.79 11.65 8.36
C ALA A 129 22.25 11.78 7.87
N ASP A 130 23.14 12.28 8.71
CA ASP A 130 24.58 12.17 8.47
C ASP A 130 25.03 10.70 8.52
N ASP A 131 26.30 10.43 8.25
CA ASP A 131 26.81 9.05 8.24
C ASP A 131 26.93 8.45 9.65
N ALA A 132 27.07 9.27 10.68
CA ALA A 132 27.14 8.81 12.07
C ALA A 132 25.78 8.28 12.56
N HIS A 133 24.68 8.89 12.10
CA HIS A 133 23.32 8.56 12.54
C HIS A 133 22.53 7.71 11.55
N ALA A 134 23.03 7.52 10.32
CA ALA A 134 22.33 6.79 9.26
C ALA A 134 21.85 5.41 9.69
N ALA A 135 22.70 4.65 10.39
CA ALA A 135 22.37 3.30 10.84
C ALA A 135 21.20 3.31 11.85
N LEU A 136 21.23 4.23 12.81
CA LEU A 136 20.16 4.36 13.81
C LEU A 136 18.83 4.74 13.15
N VAL A 137 18.83 5.73 12.27
CA VAL A 137 17.60 6.18 11.59
C VAL A 137 17.08 5.12 10.62
N LYS A 138 17.98 4.32 10.02
CA LYS A 138 17.60 3.16 9.21
C LYS A 138 16.87 2.10 10.04
N CYS A 139 17.35 1.78 11.24
CA CYS A 139 16.65 0.86 12.14
C CYS A 139 15.23 1.35 12.45
N GLU A 140 15.06 2.64 12.72
CA GLU A 140 13.74 3.23 12.95
C GLU A 140 12.85 3.16 11.70
N LEU A 141 13.39 3.46 10.51
CA LEU A 141 12.69 3.30 9.23
C LEU A 141 12.21 1.85 9.00
N GLU A 142 13.04 0.87 9.36
CA GLU A 142 12.70 -0.55 9.25
C GLU A 142 11.56 -0.95 10.20
N ARG A 143 11.52 -0.39 11.42
CA ARG A 143 10.38 -0.58 12.33
C ARG A 143 9.07 -0.02 11.74
N TRP A 144 9.14 1.14 11.09
CA TRP A 144 7.98 1.69 10.37
C TRP A 144 7.56 0.85 9.16
N LEU A 145 8.54 0.27 8.46
CA LEU A 145 8.26 -0.66 7.36
C LEU A 145 7.57 -1.92 7.88
N ASP A 146 8.00 -2.48 9.00
CA ASP A 146 7.35 -3.63 9.64
C ASP A 146 5.88 -3.36 9.94
N LEU A 147 5.58 -2.21 10.55
CA LEU A 147 4.21 -1.79 10.81
C LEU A 147 3.42 -1.63 9.51
N ARG A 148 3.99 -0.94 8.52
CA ARG A 148 3.33 -0.77 7.21
C ARG A 148 2.95 -2.12 6.59
N MET A 149 3.85 -3.09 6.62
CA MET A 149 3.61 -4.42 6.08
C MET A 149 2.55 -5.19 6.88
N ALA A 150 2.54 -5.04 8.20
CA ALA A 150 1.54 -5.65 9.06
C ALA A 150 0.12 -5.11 8.79
N TRP A 151 -0.05 -3.79 8.60
CA TRP A 151 -1.34 -3.21 8.20
C TRP A 151 -1.75 -3.61 6.78
N MET A 152 -0.81 -3.69 5.84
CA MET A 152 -1.08 -4.19 4.49
C MET A 152 -1.58 -5.64 4.53
N PHE A 153 -1.02 -6.47 5.41
CA PHE A 153 -1.48 -7.84 5.61
C PHE A 153 -2.91 -7.90 6.13
N GLU A 154 -3.25 -7.13 7.17
CA GLU A 154 -4.63 -7.12 7.71
C GLU A 154 -5.66 -6.63 6.67
N GLU A 155 -5.30 -5.63 5.86
CA GLU A 155 -6.12 -5.18 4.73
C GLU A 155 -6.32 -6.30 3.69
N GLU A 156 -5.26 -7.04 3.35
CA GLU A 156 -5.34 -8.17 2.41
C GLU A 156 -6.26 -9.27 2.93
N ILE A 157 -6.16 -9.64 4.21
CA ILE A 157 -7.04 -10.65 4.81
C ILE A 157 -8.50 -10.20 4.83
N ALA A 158 -8.75 -8.95 5.21
CA ALA A 158 -10.10 -8.38 5.16
C ALA A 158 -10.66 -8.39 3.72
N SER A 159 -9.82 -8.05 2.75
CA SER A 159 -10.13 -8.02 1.32
C SER A 159 -10.44 -9.42 0.77
N HIS A 160 -9.63 -10.44 1.14
CA HIS A 160 -9.88 -11.82 0.76
C HIS A 160 -11.21 -12.33 1.31
N ARG A 161 -11.50 -12.11 2.59
CA ARG A 161 -12.77 -12.52 3.22
C ARG A 161 -13.97 -11.84 2.59
N PHE A 162 -13.85 -10.54 2.26
CA PHE A 162 -14.87 -9.82 1.51
C PHE A 162 -15.13 -10.45 0.12
N CYS A 163 -14.06 -10.81 -0.60
CA CYS A 163 -14.18 -11.51 -1.88
C CYS A 163 -14.86 -12.88 -1.75
N ARG A 164 -14.54 -13.63 -0.68
CA ARG A 164 -15.19 -14.92 -0.38
C ARG A 164 -16.68 -14.79 -0.09
N ASP A 165 -17.07 -13.81 0.72
CA ASP A 165 -18.48 -13.53 1.00
C ASP A 165 -19.24 -13.24 -0.32
N ALA A 166 -18.65 -12.41 -1.19
CA ALA A 166 -19.25 -12.09 -2.49
C ALA A 166 -19.36 -13.32 -3.39
N TRP A 167 -18.30 -14.13 -3.44
CA TRP A 167 -18.27 -15.38 -4.22
C TRP A 167 -19.38 -16.35 -3.81
N GLN A 168 -19.69 -16.43 -2.50
CA GLN A 168 -20.74 -17.29 -1.97
C GLN A 168 -22.17 -16.86 -2.35
N ILE A 169 -22.38 -15.60 -2.72
CA ILE A 169 -23.69 -15.11 -3.16
C ILE A 169 -23.97 -15.50 -4.62
N LEU A 170 -22.91 -15.63 -5.44
CA LEU A 170 -23.03 -15.99 -6.84
C LEU A 170 -23.47 -17.44 -7.05
N THR A 171 -24.22 -17.68 -8.11
CA THR A 171 -24.54 -19.04 -8.58
C THR A 171 -23.31 -19.66 -9.23
N GLU A 172 -23.33 -20.99 -9.35
CA GLU A 172 -22.26 -21.73 -10.02
C GLU A 172 -22.07 -21.29 -11.48
N GLU A 173 -23.17 -20.96 -12.18
CA GLU A 173 -23.10 -20.44 -13.54
C GLU A 173 -22.41 -19.06 -13.59
N GLN A 174 -22.76 -18.13 -12.71
CA GLN A 174 -22.12 -16.81 -12.65
C GLN A 174 -20.63 -16.92 -12.32
N ARG A 175 -20.26 -17.80 -11.39
CA ARG A 175 -18.85 -18.09 -11.05
C ARG A 175 -18.08 -18.58 -12.27
N ARG A 176 -18.65 -19.52 -13.04
CA ARG A 176 -18.04 -19.99 -14.29
C ARG A 176 -17.85 -18.87 -15.31
N LYS A 177 -18.84 -17.98 -15.48
CA LYS A 177 -18.73 -16.83 -16.39
C LYS A 177 -17.61 -15.87 -16.00
N ILE A 178 -17.42 -15.61 -14.69
CA ILE A 178 -16.30 -14.80 -14.21
C ILE A 178 -14.96 -15.49 -14.50
N LEU A 179 -14.83 -16.80 -14.19
CA LEU A 179 -13.59 -17.54 -14.43
C LEU A 179 -13.25 -17.69 -15.93
N ALA A 180 -14.26 -17.72 -16.79
CA ALA A 180 -14.11 -17.75 -18.24
C ALA A 180 -13.79 -16.37 -18.85
N GLY A 181 -13.77 -15.29 -18.04
CA GLY A 181 -13.52 -13.92 -18.51
C GLY A 181 -14.72 -13.27 -19.23
N GLU A 182 -15.89 -13.93 -19.25
CA GLU A 182 -17.09 -13.39 -19.91
C GLU A 182 -17.57 -12.09 -19.24
N TRP A 183 -17.21 -11.88 -17.97
CA TRP A 183 -17.61 -10.70 -17.19
C TRP A 183 -16.54 -9.61 -17.14
N ASP A 184 -15.43 -9.76 -17.87
CA ASP A 184 -14.34 -8.77 -17.90
C ASP A 184 -14.80 -7.40 -18.41
N GLY A 185 -15.84 -7.36 -19.27
CA GLY A 185 -16.44 -6.12 -19.76
C GLY A 185 -17.22 -5.33 -18.71
N HIS A 186 -17.60 -5.96 -17.60
CA HIS A 186 -18.35 -5.32 -16.51
C HIS A 186 -17.44 -4.67 -15.46
N VAL A 187 -16.14 -4.94 -15.51
CA VAL A 187 -15.15 -4.34 -14.62
C VAL A 187 -14.35 -3.29 -15.35
N LYS A 188 -14.10 -2.17 -14.67
CA LYS A 188 -13.11 -1.22 -15.16
C LYS A 188 -11.75 -1.91 -15.06
N LYS A 189 -11.10 -2.17 -16.21
CA LYS A 189 -9.71 -2.60 -16.26
C LYS A 189 -8.88 -1.63 -15.42
N SER A 190 -8.33 -2.12 -14.32
CA SER A 190 -7.33 -1.39 -13.57
C SER A 190 -6.00 -1.70 -14.24
N THR A 191 -5.51 -0.78 -15.06
CA THR A 191 -4.09 -0.77 -15.37
C THR A 191 -3.40 -0.48 -14.04
N GLY A 192 -2.93 -1.53 -13.34
CA GLY A 192 -2.20 -1.38 -12.09
C GLY A 192 -1.11 -0.32 -12.25
N HIS A 193 -0.85 0.45 -11.19
CA HIS A 193 0.25 1.39 -11.21
C HIS A 193 1.55 0.59 -11.31
N SER A 194 2.44 0.97 -12.23
CA SER A 194 3.79 0.39 -12.25
C SER A 194 4.52 0.86 -10.99
N TYR A 195 5.19 -0.07 -10.31
CA TYR A 195 6.14 0.28 -9.25
C TYR A 195 7.49 0.62 -9.89
N GLU A 196 7.50 1.50 -10.89
CA GLU A 196 8.74 2.10 -11.38
C GLU A 196 9.50 2.78 -10.25
N SER A 197 10.80 2.99 -10.39
CA SER A 197 11.53 3.81 -9.42
C SER A 197 11.08 5.26 -9.55
N TRP A 198 10.52 5.85 -8.48
CA TRP A 198 10.07 7.25 -8.43
C TRP A 198 10.98 8.14 -7.58
N ALA A 199 12.12 7.62 -7.11
CA ALA A 199 13.01 8.32 -6.19
C ALA A 199 13.44 9.70 -6.71
N ASP A 200 13.77 9.84 -7.99
CA ASP A 200 14.15 11.11 -8.61
C ASP A 200 12.99 12.12 -8.61
N ARG A 201 11.78 11.66 -8.92
CA ARG A 201 10.57 12.50 -8.91
C ARG A 201 10.20 12.93 -7.49
N ILE A 202 10.37 12.04 -6.51
CA ILE A 202 10.13 12.34 -5.09
C ILE A 202 11.11 13.43 -4.63
N VAL A 203 12.41 13.24 -4.89
CA VAL A 203 13.46 14.18 -4.46
C VAL A 203 13.32 15.53 -5.15
N THR A 204 13.19 15.56 -6.47
CA THR A 204 13.07 16.82 -7.22
C THR A 204 11.80 17.60 -6.87
N ARG A 205 10.70 16.90 -6.56
CA ARG A 205 9.46 17.53 -6.10
C ARG A 205 9.63 18.19 -4.73
N ALA A 206 10.31 17.54 -3.80
CA ALA A 206 10.48 18.05 -2.44
C ALA A 206 11.56 19.13 -2.36
N LEU A 207 12.70 18.92 -3.02
CA LEU A 207 13.89 19.77 -2.86
C LEU A 207 14.06 20.80 -3.98
N GLY A 208 13.33 20.66 -5.08
CA GLY A 208 13.50 21.46 -6.30
C GLY A 208 14.58 20.89 -7.22
N LYS A 209 15.12 21.72 -8.12
CA LYS A 209 16.17 21.29 -9.06
C LYS A 209 17.48 20.95 -8.31
N PRO A 210 18.20 19.87 -8.69
CA PRO A 210 19.50 19.57 -8.11
C PRO A 210 20.52 20.67 -8.46
N GLN A 211 21.46 20.91 -7.55
CA GLN A 211 22.58 21.84 -7.73
C GLN A 211 23.66 21.22 -8.60
N ASP A 212 23.98 19.93 -8.36
CA ASP A 212 24.81 19.13 -9.25
C ASP A 212 23.94 18.18 -10.06
N LYS A 213 23.49 18.65 -11.23
CA LYS A 213 22.65 17.86 -12.12
C LYS A 213 23.39 16.61 -12.66
N VAL A 214 24.68 16.72 -12.94
CA VAL A 214 25.45 15.62 -13.54
C VAL A 214 25.62 14.49 -12.54
N ALA A 215 26.00 14.79 -11.30
CA ALA A 215 26.08 13.80 -10.24
C ALA A 215 24.70 13.21 -9.90
N PHE A 216 23.66 14.03 -9.88
CA PHE A 216 22.29 13.57 -9.67
C PHE A 216 21.84 12.59 -10.75
N ASP A 217 21.95 12.94 -12.04
CA ASP A 217 21.53 12.08 -13.17
C ASP A 217 22.31 10.75 -13.20
N ARG A 218 23.62 10.78 -12.91
CA ARG A 218 24.44 9.57 -12.80
C ARG A 218 23.93 8.66 -11.68
N THR A 219 23.58 9.24 -10.53
CA THR A 219 22.98 8.48 -9.41
C THR A 219 21.60 7.94 -9.79
N VAL A 220 20.75 8.70 -10.50
CA VAL A 220 19.46 8.19 -11.00
C VAL A 220 19.65 6.94 -11.86
N ALA A 221 20.60 6.97 -12.81
CA ALA A 221 20.87 5.82 -13.68
C ALA A 221 21.33 4.59 -12.89
N ALA A 222 22.27 4.78 -11.94
CA ALA A 222 22.77 3.71 -11.09
C ALA A 222 21.66 3.09 -10.22
N GLN A 223 20.82 3.93 -9.60
CA GLN A 223 19.73 3.46 -8.74
C GLN A 223 18.62 2.77 -9.53
N LYS A 224 18.29 3.24 -10.75
CA LYS A 224 17.34 2.55 -11.63
C LYS A 224 17.84 1.17 -12.05
N ALA A 225 19.14 1.03 -12.31
CA ALA A 225 19.73 -0.28 -12.60
C ALA A 225 19.65 -1.22 -11.38
N ALA A 226 19.98 -0.72 -10.18
CA ALA A 226 19.89 -1.49 -8.94
C ALA A 226 18.44 -1.89 -8.58
N TYR A 227 17.46 -1.07 -8.95
CA TYR A 227 16.04 -1.29 -8.69
C TYR A 227 15.40 -2.35 -9.60
N ALA A 228 15.99 -2.65 -10.75
CA ALA A 228 15.40 -3.54 -11.76
C ALA A 228 15.12 -4.96 -11.22
N THR A 229 16.10 -5.59 -10.57
CA THR A 229 15.94 -6.96 -10.05
C THR A 229 14.92 -7.07 -8.91
N PRO A 230 14.93 -6.20 -7.87
CA PRO A 230 13.85 -6.16 -6.89
C PRO A 230 12.47 -5.96 -7.51
N HIS A 231 12.37 -5.07 -8.52
CA HIS A 231 11.13 -4.81 -9.24
C HIS A 231 10.58 -6.04 -9.96
N GLU A 232 11.44 -6.81 -10.63
CA GLU A 232 11.06 -8.06 -11.31
C GLU A 232 10.53 -9.10 -10.30
N ARG A 233 11.22 -9.28 -9.17
CA ARG A 233 10.81 -10.22 -8.11
C ARG A 233 9.45 -9.87 -7.52
N TYR A 234 9.23 -8.60 -7.21
CA TYR A 234 7.93 -8.13 -6.73
C TYR A 234 6.85 -8.32 -7.77
N THR A 235 7.12 -7.96 -9.03
CA THR A 235 6.16 -8.12 -10.13
C THR A 235 5.72 -9.58 -10.26
N ALA A 236 6.68 -10.52 -10.17
CA ALA A 236 6.39 -11.95 -10.18
C ALA A 236 5.54 -12.38 -8.96
N ALA A 237 5.95 -11.99 -7.74
CA ALA A 237 5.22 -12.31 -6.51
C ALA A 237 3.80 -11.73 -6.50
N ALA A 238 3.64 -10.46 -6.86
CA ALA A 238 2.34 -9.79 -6.93
C ALA A 238 1.42 -10.40 -7.99
N THR A 239 1.97 -10.82 -9.14
CA THR A 239 1.21 -11.52 -10.18
C THR A 239 0.74 -12.89 -9.70
N ARG A 240 1.63 -13.67 -9.07
CA ARG A 240 1.27 -14.97 -8.48
C ARG A 240 0.19 -14.79 -7.42
N HIS A 241 0.40 -13.88 -6.47
CA HIS A 241 -0.56 -13.59 -5.40
C HIS A 241 -1.92 -13.14 -5.96
N ARG A 242 -1.95 -12.27 -6.97
CA ARG A 242 -3.19 -11.86 -7.65
C ARG A 242 -3.94 -13.05 -8.26
N ARG A 243 -3.23 -13.98 -8.91
CA ARG A 243 -3.85 -15.21 -9.44
C ARG A 243 -4.40 -16.08 -8.31
N VAL A 244 -3.65 -16.24 -7.23
CA VAL A 244 -4.08 -16.98 -6.04
C VAL A 244 -5.33 -16.35 -5.43
N SER A 245 -5.35 -15.04 -5.19
CA SER A 245 -6.48 -14.36 -4.54
C SER A 245 -7.72 -14.29 -5.44
N PHE A 246 -7.55 -14.30 -6.77
CA PHE A 246 -8.66 -14.36 -7.73
C PHE A 246 -9.29 -15.75 -7.84
N ALA A 247 -8.52 -16.83 -7.66
CA ALA A 247 -8.96 -18.22 -7.80
C ALA A 247 -9.78 -18.71 -6.58
N LEU A 248 -10.88 -18.02 -6.26
CA LEU A 248 -11.73 -18.25 -5.08
C LEU A 248 -12.44 -19.61 -5.08
N ASP A 249 -12.48 -20.31 -6.22
CA ASP A 249 -13.01 -21.66 -6.36
C ASP A 249 -12.06 -22.75 -5.82
N VAL A 250 -10.75 -22.49 -5.79
CA VAL A 250 -9.74 -23.49 -5.41
C VAL A 250 -8.79 -23.03 -4.30
N ASN A 251 -8.67 -21.73 -4.05
CA ASN A 251 -7.78 -21.23 -3.00
C ASN A 251 -8.32 -21.53 -1.60
N SER A 252 -7.47 -21.36 -0.59
CA SER A 252 -7.79 -21.32 0.85
C SER A 252 -7.24 -20.02 1.45
N GLU A 253 -7.74 -19.58 2.61
CA GLU A 253 -7.16 -18.40 3.29
C GLU A 253 -5.67 -18.63 3.62
N ASP A 254 -5.29 -19.83 4.05
CA ASP A 254 -3.89 -20.17 4.31
C ASP A 254 -3.02 -20.10 3.04
N MET A 255 -3.54 -20.51 1.88
CA MET A 255 -2.83 -20.35 0.61
C MET A 255 -2.64 -18.88 0.23
N VAL A 256 -3.65 -18.04 0.46
CA VAL A 256 -3.55 -16.58 0.23
C VAL A 256 -2.49 -15.97 1.13
N ILE A 257 -2.49 -16.31 2.43
CA ILE A 257 -1.46 -15.87 3.39
C ILE A 257 -0.07 -16.32 2.95
N ALA A 258 0.08 -17.58 2.54
CA ALA A 258 1.37 -18.11 2.08
C ALA A 258 1.88 -17.34 0.85
N SER A 259 1.02 -17.05 -0.12
CA SER A 259 1.39 -16.25 -1.29
C SER A 259 1.68 -14.78 -0.96
N TRP A 260 0.97 -14.19 0.01
CA TRP A 260 1.23 -12.82 0.47
C TRP A 260 2.63 -12.68 1.09
N ARG A 261 3.13 -13.70 1.78
CA ARG A 261 4.50 -13.66 2.36
C ARG A 261 5.59 -13.49 1.30
N GLU A 262 5.38 -13.98 0.08
CA GLU A 262 6.28 -13.72 -1.05
C GLU A 262 6.21 -12.26 -1.48
N VAL A 263 4.99 -11.69 -1.56
CA VAL A 263 4.77 -10.27 -1.85
C VAL A 263 5.41 -9.38 -0.80
N ASP A 264 5.21 -9.69 0.48
CA ASP A 264 5.77 -8.95 1.62
C ASP A 264 7.29 -8.87 1.51
N ARG A 265 7.96 -10.01 1.33
CA ARG A 265 9.42 -10.06 1.16
C ARG A 265 9.90 -9.22 -0.01
N ALA A 266 9.31 -9.42 -1.20
CA ALA A 266 9.76 -8.72 -2.40
C ALA A 266 9.43 -7.22 -2.36
N PHE A 267 8.32 -6.83 -1.72
CA PHE A 267 7.94 -5.44 -1.57
C PHE A 267 8.85 -4.69 -0.59
N ARG A 268 9.30 -5.35 0.48
CA ARG A 268 10.31 -4.80 1.39
C ARG A 268 11.61 -4.45 0.66
N GLU A 269 12.09 -5.33 -0.22
CA GLU A 269 13.28 -5.08 -1.05
C GLU A 269 13.13 -3.79 -1.87
N ILE A 270 11.97 -3.61 -2.52
CA ILE A 270 11.67 -2.41 -3.31
C ILE A 270 11.62 -1.14 -2.47
N VAL A 271 10.91 -1.18 -1.34
CA VAL A 271 10.71 0.00 -0.50
C VAL A 271 12.03 0.43 0.15
N GLN A 272 12.87 -0.53 0.54
CA GLN A 272 14.22 -0.26 1.04
C GLN A 272 15.11 0.30 -0.08
N ALA A 273 15.10 -0.29 -1.28
CA ALA A 273 15.86 0.22 -2.42
C ALA A 273 15.46 1.67 -2.77
N GLU A 274 14.17 2.02 -2.71
CA GLU A 274 13.71 3.38 -2.94
C GLU A 274 14.19 4.35 -1.85
N ALA A 275 14.20 3.93 -0.57
CA ALA A 275 14.74 4.76 0.52
C ALA A 275 16.25 5.03 0.36
N GLU A 276 17.03 4.01 -0.01
CA GLU A 276 18.45 4.16 -0.31
C GLU A 276 18.68 5.08 -1.53
N ALA A 277 17.86 4.93 -2.58
CA ALA A 277 17.93 5.79 -3.75
C ALA A 277 17.65 7.26 -3.42
N ILE A 278 16.62 7.55 -2.60
CA ILE A 278 16.31 8.91 -2.15
C ILE A 278 17.49 9.50 -1.39
N ARG A 279 18.07 8.76 -0.44
CA ARG A 279 19.25 9.20 0.32
C ARG A 279 20.44 9.50 -0.60
N ALA A 280 20.75 8.59 -1.52
CA ALA A 280 21.85 8.74 -2.48
C ALA A 280 21.66 9.97 -3.38
N LEU A 281 20.42 10.21 -3.85
CA LEU A 281 20.07 11.34 -4.70
C LEU A 281 20.16 12.68 -3.97
N CYS A 282 19.71 12.75 -2.71
CA CYS A 282 19.90 13.93 -1.86
C CYS A 282 21.39 14.28 -1.76
N ARG A 283 22.23 13.29 -1.46
CA ARG A 283 23.69 13.48 -1.31
C ARG A 283 24.41 13.84 -2.60
N ALA A 284 23.98 13.27 -3.72
CA ALA A 284 24.63 13.50 -5.01
C ALA A 284 24.25 14.84 -5.64
N GLY A 285 22.98 15.27 -5.50
CA GLY A 285 22.47 16.45 -6.20
C GLY A 285 22.40 17.72 -5.37
N TYR A 286 22.43 17.62 -4.04
CA TYR A 286 22.18 18.75 -3.14
C TYR A 286 23.36 18.89 -2.17
N ALA A 287 24.38 19.61 -2.63
CA ALA A 287 25.62 19.91 -1.90
C ALA A 287 25.41 20.86 -0.70
N SER A 288 24.20 21.40 -0.53
CA SER A 288 23.82 22.21 0.62
C SER A 288 24.13 21.53 1.96
N SER A 289 24.49 22.34 2.96
CA SER A 289 24.51 21.88 4.35
C SER A 289 23.13 21.30 4.71
N PRO A 290 23.05 20.30 5.61
CA PRO A 290 21.78 19.75 6.12
C PRO A 290 20.76 20.83 6.55
N ALA A 291 21.24 22.02 6.94
CA ALA A 291 20.41 23.16 7.32
C ALA A 291 19.53 23.74 6.19
N GLU A 292 19.90 23.60 4.91
CA GLU A 292 19.04 24.08 3.79
C GLU A 292 18.08 23.00 3.28
N MET A 293 18.44 21.72 3.44
CA MET A 293 17.57 20.61 3.07
C MET A 293 16.48 20.35 4.11
N ALA A 294 16.80 20.51 5.40
CA ALA A 294 15.88 20.23 6.50
C ALA A 294 14.55 20.99 6.38
N PRO A 295 14.50 22.31 6.10
CA PRO A 295 13.22 23.02 5.96
C PRO A 295 12.36 22.50 4.81
N LYS A 296 12.95 22.10 3.69
CA LYS A 296 12.20 21.56 2.54
C LYS A 296 11.69 20.15 2.82
N ALA A 297 12.49 19.31 3.46
CA ALA A 297 12.05 18.00 3.91
C ALA A 297 10.96 18.11 4.98
N ASP A 298 11.05 19.07 5.90
CA ASP A 298 10.02 19.35 6.89
C ASP A 298 8.71 19.80 6.23
N GLN A 299 8.78 20.64 5.19
CA GLN A 299 7.61 20.98 4.38
C GLN A 299 7.01 19.76 3.68
N ALA A 300 7.83 18.87 3.12
CA ALA A 300 7.37 17.62 2.51
C ALA A 300 6.69 16.71 3.54
N LYS A 301 7.31 16.51 4.72
CA LYS A 301 6.75 15.77 5.86
C LYS A 301 5.41 16.35 6.31
N ALA A 302 5.31 17.68 6.43
CA ALA A 302 4.08 18.38 6.81
C ALA A 302 2.98 18.29 5.73
N ALA A 303 3.35 18.27 4.45
CA ALA A 303 2.40 18.07 3.34
C ALA A 303 1.82 16.66 3.35
N ILE A 304 2.66 15.63 3.50
CA ILE A 304 2.25 14.22 3.65
C ILE A 304 1.26 14.09 4.82
N TRP A 305 1.54 14.76 5.92
CA TRP A 305 0.71 14.69 7.12
C TRP A 305 -0.65 15.37 6.98
N ARG A 306 -0.68 16.58 6.40
CA ARG A 306 -1.94 17.28 6.12
C ARG A 306 -2.83 16.49 5.17
N GLU A 307 -2.24 15.88 4.15
CA GLU A 307 -2.98 15.02 3.23
C GLU A 307 -3.58 13.80 3.95
N ALA A 308 -2.81 13.18 4.85
CA ALA A 308 -3.30 12.05 5.64
C ALA A 308 -4.57 12.42 6.43
N LEU A 309 -4.56 13.58 7.08
CA LEU A 309 -5.69 14.06 7.89
C LEU A 309 -6.90 14.46 7.05
N ALA A 310 -6.69 14.99 5.84
CA ALA A 310 -7.77 15.37 4.95
C ALA A 310 -8.45 14.16 4.28
N ARG A 311 -7.70 13.07 4.02
CA ARG A 311 -8.15 11.98 3.16
C ARG A 311 -8.56 10.71 3.90
N PHE A 312 -7.94 10.39 5.03
CA PHE A 312 -8.08 9.09 5.69
C PHE A 312 -9.06 9.15 6.87
N ALA A 313 -10.27 9.62 6.57
CA ALA A 313 -11.31 9.87 7.57
C ALA A 313 -11.79 8.61 8.30
N ALA A 314 -11.64 7.41 7.73
CA ALA A 314 -11.99 6.18 8.43
C ALA A 314 -10.93 5.72 9.44
N ALA A 315 -9.75 6.35 9.48
CA ALA A 315 -8.70 6.10 10.46
C ALA A 315 -8.83 7.00 11.71
N GLN A 316 -10.01 7.54 12.01
CA GLN A 316 -10.23 8.47 13.13
C GLN A 316 -9.81 7.88 14.49
N GLU A 317 -10.14 6.62 14.76
CA GLU A 317 -9.75 5.96 16.01
C GLU A 317 -8.24 5.88 16.14
N LEU A 318 -7.55 5.45 15.09
CA LEU A 318 -6.09 5.42 15.05
C LEU A 318 -5.49 6.82 15.19
N ALA A 319 -6.08 7.81 14.52
CA ALA A 319 -5.64 9.22 14.58
C ALA A 319 -5.80 9.82 15.98
N LYS A 320 -6.87 9.49 16.70
CA LYS A 320 -7.06 9.83 18.13
C LYS A 320 -6.03 9.10 18.99
N PHE A 321 -5.84 7.80 18.78
CA PHE A 321 -4.89 6.98 19.53
C PHE A 321 -3.45 7.50 19.46
N ILE A 322 -3.02 7.94 18.28
CA ILE A 322 -1.68 8.53 18.08
C ILE A 322 -1.63 10.03 18.42
N GLY A 323 -2.71 10.59 18.95
CA GLY A 323 -2.76 11.94 19.53
C GLY A 323 -2.85 13.09 18.52
N ILE A 324 -3.36 12.84 17.30
CA ILE A 324 -3.47 13.87 16.26
C ILE A 324 -4.76 14.65 16.35
N ILE A 325 -5.83 13.94 16.70
CA ILE A 325 -7.16 14.50 16.89
C ILE A 325 -7.43 14.46 18.39
N SER A 326 -7.79 15.60 18.98
CA SER A 326 -8.22 15.67 20.38
C SER A 326 -9.46 14.79 20.61
N ASN A 327 -9.59 14.26 21.82
CA ASN A 327 -10.67 13.32 22.18
C ASN A 327 -12.07 13.88 21.93
#